data_AF-X6L8Q2-F1
#
_entry.id   AF-X6L8Q2-F1
#
_cell.length_a   1.000
_cell.length_b   1.000
_cell.length_c   1.000
_cell.angle_alpha   90.00
_cell.angle_beta   90.00
_cell.angle_gamma   90.00
#
_symmetry.space_group_name_H-M   'P 1'
#
loop_
_entity.id
_entity.type
_entity.pdbx_description
1 polymer ?
#
loop_
_entity_poly.entity_id
_entity_poly.type
_entity_poly.pdbx_seq_one_letter_code
_entity_poly.pdbx_strand_id
1 'polypeptide(L)'
;MNIITIFKQFPDQESCIKYLEQKRWNNKPICPYCQSDNTNPLKSENRFRHHCNGCRKSFSVTIGTIFHDSRLPLQKWFLAIALILNAKKGISSRQMARDLDLPVKTAWSINHRIRKAMMQDTGLLSGIIEMDETYVGDKPRKEAKKKDKDGNDDDKGNTRGRATKKECVVGMIERGGKVKAETVKKIDSFKLCEL
;
A
#
# COMPACT_ATOMS: atom_id res chain seq x y z
N MET A 1 14.80 12.12 -2.78
CA MET A 1 15.59 11.55 -3.89
C MET A 1 15.23 12.28 -5.18
N ASN A 2 16.17 12.61 -6.05
CA ASN A 2 15.83 13.26 -7.33
C ASN A 2 15.41 12.22 -8.37
N ILE A 3 14.31 12.47 -9.08
CA ILE A 3 13.77 11.61 -10.15
C ILE A 3 14.80 11.41 -11.27
N ILE A 4 15.54 12.46 -11.63
CA ILE A 4 16.56 12.42 -12.68
C ILE A 4 17.67 11.43 -12.32
N THR A 5 18.07 11.40 -11.04
CA THR A 5 19.09 10.47 -10.56
C THR A 5 18.62 9.03 -10.69
N ILE A 6 17.36 8.73 -10.36
CA ILE A 6 16.79 7.39 -10.47
C ILE A 6 16.72 6.94 -11.91
N PHE A 7 16.32 7.83 -12.83
CA PHE A 7 16.29 7.50 -14.25
C PHE A 7 17.68 7.20 -14.81
N LYS A 8 18.70 7.96 -14.38
CA LYS A 8 20.11 7.71 -14.76
C LYS A 8 20.66 6.42 -14.16
N GLN A 9 20.30 6.10 -12.91
CA GLN A 9 20.78 4.91 -12.22
C GLN A 9 20.12 3.62 -12.74
N PHE A 10 18.87 3.73 -13.21
CA PHE A 10 18.09 2.60 -13.71
C PHE A 10 17.57 2.91 -15.13
N PRO A 11 18.44 2.90 -16.15
CA PRO A 11 18.04 3.24 -17.51
C PRO A 11 17.26 2.11 -18.20
N ASP A 12 17.50 0.86 -17.81
CA ASP A 12 16.94 -0.33 -18.45
C ASP A 12 16.38 -1.35 -17.43
N GLN A 13 15.64 -2.31 -17.96
CA GLN A 13 15.02 -3.39 -17.19
C GLN A 13 16.07 -4.30 -16.54
N GLU A 14 17.22 -4.53 -17.18
CA GLU A 14 18.28 -5.42 -16.66
C GLU A 14 18.94 -4.80 -15.43
N SER A 15 19.24 -3.50 -15.47
CA SER A 15 19.79 -2.72 -14.36
C SER A 15 18.86 -2.76 -13.13
N CYS A 16 17.55 -2.65 -13.35
CA CYS A 16 16.56 -2.79 -12.27
C CYS A 16 16.60 -4.18 -11.64
N ILE A 17 16.70 -5.24 -12.45
CA ILE A 17 16.68 -6.63 -11.99
C ILE A 17 17.95 -6.96 -11.21
N LYS A 18 19.13 -6.58 -11.73
CA LYS A 18 20.40 -6.74 -11.02
C LYS A 18 20.38 -6.06 -9.66
N TYR A 19 19.82 -4.85 -9.58
CA TYR A 19 19.67 -4.15 -8.31
C TYR A 19 18.75 -4.89 -7.33
N LEU A 20 17.63 -5.44 -7.79
CA LEU A 20 16.75 -6.25 -6.95
C LEU A 20 17.40 -7.56 -6.51
N GLU A 21 18.15 -8.22 -7.38
CA GLU A 21 18.86 -9.48 -7.07
C GLU A 21 19.93 -9.22 -6.01
N GLN A 22 20.69 -8.14 -6.15
CA GLN A 22 21.65 -7.72 -5.15
C GLN A 22 20.96 -7.42 -3.81
N LYS A 23 19.88 -6.64 -3.81
CA LYS A 23 19.20 -6.25 -2.56
C LYS A 23 18.47 -7.40 -1.86
N ARG A 24 17.90 -8.33 -2.61
CA ARG A 24 17.11 -9.43 -2.06
C ARG A 24 17.96 -10.64 -1.67
N TRP A 25 18.98 -10.94 -2.47
CA TRP A 25 19.69 -12.22 -2.41
C TRP A 25 21.21 -12.06 -2.24
N ASN A 26 21.75 -10.85 -2.21
CA ASN A 26 23.19 -10.60 -2.23
C ASN A 26 23.90 -11.42 -3.35
N ASN A 27 23.27 -11.51 -4.53
CA ASN A 27 23.72 -12.29 -5.69
C ASN A 27 23.74 -13.83 -5.52
N LYS A 28 23.09 -14.39 -4.48
CA LYS A 28 22.88 -15.83 -4.30
C LYS A 28 21.39 -16.17 -4.41
N PRO A 29 20.86 -16.48 -5.61
CA PRO A 29 19.43 -16.66 -5.80
C PRO A 29 18.87 -17.81 -4.95
N ILE A 30 17.89 -17.51 -4.11
CA ILE A 30 17.19 -18.51 -3.29
C ILE A 30 15.79 -18.69 -3.87
N CYS A 31 15.40 -19.94 -4.09
CA CYS A 31 14.09 -20.25 -4.65
C CYS A 31 12.96 -19.78 -3.70
N PRO A 32 12.03 -18.93 -4.15
CA PRO A 32 10.92 -18.48 -3.30
C PRO A 32 9.89 -19.57 -2.99
N TYR A 33 9.92 -20.70 -3.69
CA TYR A 33 8.96 -21.80 -3.52
C TYR A 33 9.43 -22.86 -2.52
N CYS A 34 10.71 -23.23 -2.55
CA CYS A 34 11.27 -24.31 -1.73
C CYS A 34 12.49 -23.90 -0.91
N GLN A 35 12.92 -22.63 -0.99
CA GLN A 35 14.03 -22.06 -0.24
C GLN A 35 15.41 -22.70 -0.51
N SER A 36 15.54 -23.56 -1.53
CA SER A 36 16.84 -24.09 -1.93
C SER A 36 17.69 -23.02 -2.63
N ASP A 37 19.00 -23.10 -2.42
CA ASP A 37 20.04 -22.33 -3.10
C ASP A 37 20.53 -22.98 -4.41
N ASN A 38 20.18 -24.26 -4.64
CA ASN A 38 20.50 -25.00 -5.85
C ASN A 38 19.68 -24.50 -7.06
N THR A 39 20.10 -23.37 -7.60
CA THR A 39 19.43 -22.66 -8.68
C THR A 39 20.42 -22.28 -9.77
N ASN A 40 19.96 -22.30 -11.03
CA ASN A 40 20.76 -21.95 -12.19
C ASN A 40 20.05 -20.87 -13.00
N PRO A 41 20.77 -19.85 -13.53
CA PRO A 41 20.15 -18.89 -14.45
C PRO A 41 19.70 -19.59 -15.73
N LEU A 42 18.51 -19.25 -16.24
CA LEU A 42 18.07 -19.72 -17.56
C LEU A 42 18.86 -19.00 -18.65
N LYS A 43 19.44 -19.76 -19.57
CA LYS A 43 20.20 -19.23 -20.72
C LYS A 43 19.33 -18.73 -21.88
N SER A 44 18.00 -18.79 -21.78
CA SER A 44 17.09 -18.41 -22.88
C SER A 44 16.94 -16.88 -23.00
N GLU A 45 16.24 -16.42 -24.05
CA GLU A 45 15.90 -15.01 -24.31
C GLU A 45 15.36 -14.25 -23.08
N ASN A 46 14.81 -14.94 -22.08
CA ASN A 46 14.43 -14.38 -20.78
C ASN A 46 15.56 -14.52 -19.75
N ARG A 47 16.65 -13.77 -19.93
CA ARG A 47 17.87 -13.73 -19.07
C ARG A 47 17.65 -13.34 -17.59
N PHE A 48 16.40 -13.13 -17.17
CA PHE A 48 16.03 -12.67 -15.83
C PHE A 48 15.29 -13.73 -14.98
N ARG A 49 15.26 -14.97 -15.47
CA ARG A 49 14.65 -16.09 -14.75
C ARG A 49 15.72 -17.08 -14.29
N HIS A 50 15.50 -17.62 -13.12
CA HIS A 50 16.29 -18.68 -12.49
C HIS A 50 15.48 -19.97 -12.48
N HIS A 51 16.14 -21.11 -12.71
CA HIS A 51 15.58 -22.45 -12.60
C HIS A 51 16.01 -23.03 -11.27
N CYS A 52 15.06 -23.51 -10.49
CA CYS A 52 15.36 -24.22 -9.26
C CYS A 52 15.49 -25.72 -9.55
N ASN A 53 16.63 -26.34 -9.23
CA ASN A 53 16.80 -27.78 -9.41
C ASN A 53 16.06 -28.60 -8.34
N GLY A 54 15.83 -28.02 -7.15
CA GLY A 54 15.06 -28.65 -6.06
C GLY A 54 13.59 -28.89 -6.42
N CYS A 55 12.84 -27.83 -6.73
CA CYS A 55 11.41 -27.94 -7.07
C CYS A 55 11.10 -27.94 -8.57
N ARG A 56 12.10 -27.88 -9.44
CA ARG A 56 11.99 -27.83 -10.92
C ARG A 56 11.13 -26.68 -11.48
N LYS A 57 10.92 -25.63 -10.69
CA LYS A 57 10.15 -24.44 -11.10
C LYS A 57 11.09 -23.31 -11.50
N SER A 58 10.67 -22.53 -12.48
CA SER A 58 11.35 -21.28 -12.86
C SER A 58 10.78 -20.10 -12.07
N PHE A 59 11.65 -19.19 -11.65
CA PHE A 59 11.28 -18.04 -10.83
C PHE A 59 12.08 -16.79 -11.23
N SER A 60 11.59 -15.60 -10.89
CA SER A 60 12.27 -14.32 -11.06
C SER A 60 12.39 -13.62 -9.70
N VAL A 61 13.29 -12.63 -9.62
CA VAL A 61 13.47 -11.80 -8.42
C VAL A 61 12.21 -11.04 -8.00
N THR A 62 11.24 -10.89 -8.89
CA THR A 62 9.96 -10.22 -8.61
C THR A 62 8.96 -11.10 -7.83
N ILE A 63 9.17 -12.42 -7.74
CA ILE A 63 8.20 -13.34 -7.12
C ILE A 63 8.09 -13.15 -5.60
N GLY A 64 6.87 -13.02 -5.10
CA GLY A 64 6.62 -12.74 -3.68
C GLY A 64 6.98 -11.31 -3.25
N THR A 65 7.12 -10.38 -4.20
CA THR A 65 7.38 -8.96 -3.91
C THR A 65 6.26 -8.06 -4.42
N ILE A 66 6.37 -6.75 -4.15
CA ILE A 66 5.49 -5.74 -4.75
C ILE A 66 5.55 -5.66 -6.28
N PHE A 67 6.49 -6.35 -6.92
CA PHE A 67 6.61 -6.43 -8.38
C PHE A 67 6.03 -7.73 -8.97
N HIS A 68 5.55 -8.64 -8.13
CA HIS A 68 5.01 -9.93 -8.57
C HIS A 68 3.84 -9.76 -9.54
N ASP A 69 3.81 -10.58 -10.58
CA ASP A 69 2.75 -10.60 -11.61
C ASP A 69 2.44 -9.21 -12.23
N SER A 70 3.46 -8.33 -12.26
CA SER A 70 3.33 -7.04 -12.91
C SER A 70 3.87 -7.11 -14.33
N ARG A 71 3.07 -6.66 -15.30
CA ARG A 71 3.49 -6.48 -16.70
C ARG A 71 4.12 -5.10 -16.95
N LEU A 72 4.23 -4.27 -15.91
CA LEU A 72 4.85 -2.95 -15.99
C LEU A 72 6.39 -3.08 -15.97
N PRO A 73 7.10 -2.28 -16.78
CA PRO A 73 8.54 -2.14 -16.66
C PRO A 73 8.93 -1.74 -15.23
N LEU A 74 9.99 -2.35 -14.70
CA LEU A 74 10.49 -2.08 -13.34
C LEU A 74 10.99 -0.65 -13.19
N GLN A 75 11.44 -0.03 -14.27
CA GLN A 75 11.80 1.38 -14.29
C GLN A 75 10.62 2.27 -13.87
N LYS A 76 9.41 2.02 -14.40
CA LYS A 76 8.20 2.76 -13.99
C LYS A 76 7.85 2.51 -12.53
N TRP A 77 8.08 1.29 -12.03
CA TRP A 77 7.90 0.96 -10.62
C TRP A 77 8.85 1.75 -9.70
N PHE A 78 10.12 1.86 -10.07
CA PHE A 78 11.11 2.59 -9.27
C PHE A 78 10.81 4.09 -9.24
N LEU A 79 10.37 4.64 -10.38
CA LEU A 79 9.88 6.02 -10.45
C LEU A 79 8.62 6.21 -9.58
N ALA A 80 7.67 5.26 -9.61
CA ALA A 80 6.48 5.33 -8.77
C ALA A 80 6.83 5.34 -7.27
N ILE A 81 7.77 4.49 -6.85
CA ILE A 81 8.27 4.45 -5.47
C ILE A 81 8.90 5.80 -5.10
N ALA A 82 9.75 6.35 -5.97
CA ALA A 82 10.38 7.64 -5.74
C ALA A 82 9.37 8.79 -5.59
N LEU A 83 8.35 8.82 -6.45
CA LEU A 83 7.28 9.82 -6.39
C LEU A 83 6.54 9.75 -5.05
N ILE A 84 6.22 8.55 -4.57
CA ILE A 84 5.55 8.37 -3.26
C ILE A 84 6.47 8.82 -2.12
N LEU A 85 7.74 8.40 -2.12
CA LEU A 85 8.69 8.73 -1.05
C LEU A 85 9.00 10.23 -0.97
N ASN A 86 8.99 10.93 -2.10
CA ASN A 86 9.22 12.37 -2.14
C ASN A 86 7.95 13.20 -1.82
N ALA A 87 6.76 12.61 -1.93
CA ALA A 87 5.51 13.32 -1.73
C ALA A 87 5.19 13.47 -0.23
N LYS A 88 5.44 14.65 0.34
CA LYS A 88 5.18 14.96 1.77
C LYS A 88 3.74 14.68 2.23
N LYS A 89 2.75 14.84 1.34
CA LYS A 89 1.32 14.60 1.61
C LYS A 89 0.77 13.35 0.90
N GLY A 90 1.65 12.51 0.35
CA GLY A 90 1.27 11.42 -0.56
C GLY A 90 0.86 11.91 -1.95
N ILE A 91 0.77 10.96 -2.89
CA ILE A 91 0.42 11.22 -4.29
C ILE A 91 -0.95 10.60 -4.63
N SER A 92 -1.75 11.31 -5.43
CA SER A 92 -3.02 10.79 -5.94
C SER A 92 -2.79 9.85 -7.12
N SER A 93 -3.67 8.88 -7.32
CA SER A 93 -3.54 7.93 -8.44
C SER A 93 -3.67 8.61 -9.81
N ARG A 94 -4.41 9.73 -9.90
CA ARG A 94 -4.51 10.53 -11.13
C ARG A 94 -3.22 11.30 -11.41
N GLN A 95 -2.58 11.83 -10.38
CA GLN A 95 -1.29 12.50 -10.53
C GLN A 95 -0.22 11.50 -10.99
N MET A 96 -0.10 10.35 -10.31
CA MET A 96 0.82 9.29 -10.70
C MET A 96 0.56 8.78 -12.13
N ALA A 97 -0.70 8.67 -12.54
CA ALA A 97 -1.07 8.29 -13.90
C ALA A 97 -0.54 9.26 -14.96
N ARG A 98 -0.58 10.57 -14.69
CA ARG A 98 -0.01 11.60 -15.58
C ARG A 98 1.51 11.57 -15.59
N ASP A 99 2.11 11.47 -14.40
CA ASP A 99 3.57 11.55 -14.26
C ASP A 99 4.31 10.35 -14.87
N LEU A 100 3.68 9.17 -14.88
CA LEU A 100 4.28 7.93 -15.40
C LEU A 100 3.69 7.48 -16.74
N ASP A 101 2.77 8.26 -17.30
CA ASP A 101 1.99 7.91 -18.49
C ASP A 101 1.40 6.50 -18.39
N LEU A 102 0.44 6.36 -17.47
CA LEU A 102 -0.22 5.10 -17.13
C LEU A 102 -1.74 5.27 -17.05
N PRO A 103 -2.52 4.21 -17.33
CA PRO A 103 -3.93 4.19 -17.01
C PRO A 103 -4.15 4.41 -15.50
N VAL A 104 -5.17 5.19 -15.13
CA VAL A 104 -5.48 5.52 -13.73
C VAL A 104 -5.70 4.28 -12.87
N LYS A 105 -6.33 3.23 -13.43
CA LYS A 105 -6.52 1.93 -12.74
C LYS A 105 -5.19 1.27 -12.37
N THR A 106 -4.21 1.33 -13.28
CA THR A 106 -2.87 0.79 -13.07
C THR A 106 -2.13 1.59 -12.01
N ALA A 107 -2.14 2.93 -12.10
CA ALA A 107 -1.55 3.80 -11.09
C ALA A 107 -2.19 3.60 -9.70
N TRP A 108 -3.50 3.36 -9.63
CA TRP A 108 -4.19 3.05 -8.38
C TRP A 108 -3.72 1.73 -7.76
N SER A 109 -3.55 0.68 -8.57
CA SER A 109 -3.01 -0.61 -8.13
C SER A 109 -1.58 -0.50 -7.61
N ILE A 110 -0.70 0.22 -8.33
CA ILE A 110 0.68 0.49 -7.91
C ILE A 110 0.71 1.24 -6.56
N ASN A 111 -0.06 2.32 -6.45
CA ASN A 111 -0.16 3.11 -5.21
C ASN A 111 -0.54 2.24 -4.02
N HIS A 112 -1.54 1.36 -4.17
CA HIS A 112 -1.97 0.47 -3.10
C HIS A 112 -0.88 -0.54 -2.72
N ARG A 113 -0.21 -1.15 -3.70
CA ARG A 113 0.86 -2.12 -3.46
C ARG A 113 2.05 -1.49 -2.73
N ILE A 114 2.46 -0.29 -3.13
CA ILE A 114 3.57 0.42 -2.47
C ILE A 114 3.18 0.83 -1.06
N ARG A 115 2.01 1.44 -0.87
CA ARG A 115 1.53 1.85 0.46
C ARG A 115 1.37 0.67 1.41
N LYS A 116 0.84 -0.47 0.92
CA LYS A 116 0.73 -1.70 1.71
C LYS A 116 2.11 -2.23 2.12
N ALA A 117 3.11 -2.15 1.24
CA ALA A 117 4.48 -2.56 1.58
C ALA A 117 5.20 -1.57 2.51
N MET A 118 4.75 -0.32 2.57
CA MET A 118 5.24 0.68 3.52
C MET A 118 4.55 0.60 4.89
N MET A 119 3.44 -0.14 5.02
CA MET A 119 2.81 -0.37 6.31
C MET A 119 3.78 -1.17 7.19
N GLN A 120 4.21 -0.55 8.28
CA GLN A 120 4.98 -1.21 9.32
C GLN A 120 4.01 -1.63 10.42
N ASP A 121 4.17 -2.87 10.90
CA ASP A 121 3.57 -3.25 12.18
C ASP A 121 4.36 -2.53 13.27
N THR A 122 3.77 -1.47 13.81
CA THR A 122 4.40 -0.67 14.86
C THR A 122 4.39 -1.41 16.20
N GLY A 123 3.77 -2.60 16.31
CA GLY A 123 3.64 -3.32 17.58
C GLY A 123 2.78 -2.53 18.58
N LEU A 124 2.72 -2.95 19.84
CA LEU A 124 1.90 -2.26 20.83
C LEU A 124 2.42 -0.83 21.12
N LEU A 125 1.48 0.08 21.34
CA LEU A 125 1.76 1.43 21.84
C LEU A 125 2.01 1.36 23.36
N SER A 126 2.88 2.22 23.88
CA SER A 126 3.22 2.25 25.31
C SER A 126 3.25 3.68 25.88
N GLY A 127 3.21 3.80 27.21
CA GLY A 127 3.30 5.09 27.88
C GLY A 127 2.07 5.98 27.69
N ILE A 128 2.30 7.26 27.37
CA ILE A 128 1.22 8.24 27.16
C ILE A 128 0.80 8.21 25.70
N ILE A 129 -0.44 7.77 25.49
CA ILE A 129 -1.06 7.65 24.18
C ILE A 129 -2.11 8.77 24.05
N GLU A 130 -1.98 9.58 23.00
CA GLU A 130 -3.00 10.53 22.58
C GLU A 130 -3.84 9.86 21.49
N MET A 131 -5.16 9.94 21.62
CA MET A 131 -6.09 9.25 20.73
C MET A 131 -7.18 10.23 20.29
N ASP A 132 -7.49 10.18 19.00
CA ASP A 132 -8.60 10.91 18.41
C ASP A 132 -9.38 10.01 17.45
N GLU A 133 -10.65 10.33 17.24
CA GLU A 133 -11.56 9.57 16.39
C GLU A 133 -12.09 10.43 15.26
N THR A 134 -12.15 9.85 14.06
CA THR A 134 -12.68 10.51 12.87
C THR A 134 -13.65 9.60 12.15
N TYR A 135 -14.78 10.16 11.73
CA TYR A 135 -15.84 9.42 11.08
C TYR A 135 -15.78 9.63 9.56
N VAL A 136 -15.28 8.62 8.84
CA VAL A 136 -15.06 8.65 7.39
C VAL A 136 -16.25 8.06 6.66
N GLY A 137 -16.77 8.80 5.68
CA GLY A 137 -17.87 8.35 4.84
C GLY A 137 -18.58 9.50 4.15
N ASP A 138 -19.30 9.16 3.10
CA ASP A 138 -20.05 10.13 2.30
C ASP A 138 -21.10 10.87 3.13
N LYS A 139 -21.52 12.03 2.63
CA LYS A 139 -22.72 12.68 3.17
C LYS A 139 -23.89 11.74 2.90
N PRO A 140 -24.78 11.51 3.89
CA PRO A 140 -26.01 10.76 3.63
C PRO A 140 -26.73 11.40 2.45
N ARG A 141 -27.13 10.57 1.49
CA ARG A 141 -27.91 11.01 0.34
C ARG A 141 -29.18 11.64 0.90
N LYS A 142 -29.56 12.84 0.42
CA LYS A 142 -30.86 13.41 0.76
C LYS A 142 -31.92 12.44 0.22
N GLU A 143 -32.49 11.61 1.09
CA GLU A 143 -33.74 10.93 0.78
C GLU A 143 -34.83 12.01 0.67
N ALA A 144 -35.84 11.77 -0.17
CA ALA A 144 -37.00 12.64 -0.20
C ALA A 144 -37.62 12.67 1.21
N LYS A 145 -37.81 13.87 1.77
CA LYS A 145 -38.38 14.08 3.11
C LYS A 145 -39.60 13.18 3.29
N LYS A 146 -39.56 12.24 4.24
CA LYS A 146 -40.74 11.44 4.55
C LYS A 146 -41.52 12.20 5.61
N LYS A 147 -42.56 12.90 5.17
CA LYS A 147 -43.51 13.46 6.14
C LYS A 147 -44.01 12.35 7.04
N ASP A 148 -44.00 12.57 8.35
CA ASP A 148 -44.68 11.67 9.26
C ASP A 148 -46.20 11.74 9.01
N LYS A 149 -46.97 10.89 9.71
CA LYS A 149 -48.44 10.83 9.54
C LYS A 149 -49.15 12.16 9.85
N ASP A 150 -48.47 13.04 10.59
CA ASP A 150 -48.96 14.34 11.03
C ASP A 150 -48.46 15.49 10.14
N GLY A 151 -47.71 15.18 9.06
CA GLY A 151 -47.27 16.15 8.06
C GLY A 151 -46.01 16.94 8.44
N ASN A 152 -45.36 16.61 9.56
CA ASN A 152 -44.10 17.20 9.99
C ASN A 152 -42.91 16.59 9.24
N ASP A 153 -41.88 17.41 9.04
CA ASP A 153 -40.61 16.97 8.48
C ASP A 153 -39.95 16.00 9.47
N ASP A 154 -39.67 14.77 9.03
CA ASP A 154 -38.85 13.80 9.76
C ASP A 154 -37.36 14.18 9.69
N ASP A 155 -37.01 15.41 10.09
CA ASP A 155 -35.63 15.85 10.21
C ASP A 155 -35.01 15.20 11.45
N LYS A 156 -34.87 13.86 11.42
CA LYS A 156 -33.87 13.15 12.21
C LYS A 156 -32.54 13.63 11.69
N GLY A 157 -32.14 14.80 12.19
CA GLY A 157 -30.98 15.54 11.74
C GLY A 157 -29.81 14.60 11.61
N ASN A 158 -29.09 14.71 10.48
CA ASN A 158 -27.91 13.89 10.22
C ASN A 158 -26.91 14.10 11.35
N THR A 159 -26.92 13.20 12.33
CA THR A 159 -26.02 13.21 13.48
C THR A 159 -24.60 13.28 12.94
N ARG A 160 -23.76 14.14 13.51
CA ARG A 160 -22.34 14.26 13.17
C ARG A 160 -21.52 13.67 14.33
N GLY A 161 -20.44 12.97 14.01
CA GLY A 161 -19.58 12.32 15.01
C GLY A 161 -20.16 11.02 15.56
N ARG A 162 -20.12 10.88 16.89
CA ARG A 162 -20.62 9.71 17.62
C ARG A 162 -22.11 9.50 17.34
N ALA A 163 -22.51 8.27 17.02
CA ALA A 163 -23.83 7.86 16.51
C ALA A 163 -24.09 8.05 14.99
N THR A 164 -23.10 8.47 14.20
CA THR A 164 -23.19 8.37 12.73
C THR A 164 -23.16 6.91 12.25
N LYS A 165 -23.70 6.66 11.05
CA LYS A 165 -23.50 5.41 10.29
C LYS A 165 -22.16 5.37 9.54
N LYS A 166 -21.27 6.33 9.78
CA LYS A 166 -19.98 6.43 9.07
C LYS A 166 -18.98 5.49 9.73
N GLU A 167 -17.98 5.07 8.96
CA GLU A 167 -16.91 4.24 9.48
C GLU A 167 -16.08 5.09 10.46
N CYS A 168 -15.99 4.65 11.71
CA CYS A 168 -15.13 5.32 12.68
C CYS A 168 -13.69 4.82 12.51
N VAL A 169 -12.76 5.76 12.36
CA VAL A 169 -11.33 5.53 12.32
C VAL A 169 -10.74 6.17 13.56
N VAL A 170 -10.11 5.37 14.40
CA VAL A 170 -9.39 5.83 15.59
C VAL A 170 -7.92 5.97 15.22
N GLY A 171 -7.36 7.15 15.43
CA GLY A 171 -5.94 7.42 15.34
C GLY A 171 -5.33 7.52 16.74
N MET A 172 -4.23 6.83 16.97
CA MET A 172 -3.50 6.81 18.23
C MET A 172 -2.03 7.15 17.98
N ILE A 173 -1.47 8.01 18.82
CA ILE A 173 -0.05 8.37 18.79
C ILE A 173 0.55 8.28 20.18
N GLU A 174 1.64 7.53 20.30
CA GLU A 174 2.55 7.58 21.44
C GLU A 174 3.40 8.84 21.34
N ARG A 175 3.50 9.62 22.41
CA ARG A 175 4.28 10.87 22.41
C ARG A 175 5.73 10.64 21.98
N GLY A 176 6.12 11.23 20.86
CA GLY A 176 7.47 11.10 20.29
C GLY A 176 7.76 9.70 19.72
N GLY A 177 6.74 8.84 19.61
CA GLY A 177 6.87 7.44 19.26
C GLY A 177 5.97 7.04 18.12
N LYS A 178 5.31 5.90 18.29
CA LYS A 178 4.62 5.19 17.23
C LYS A 178 3.21 5.73 16.99
N VAL A 179 2.73 5.58 15.76
CA VAL A 179 1.37 5.93 15.35
C VAL A 179 0.64 4.68 14.91
N LYS A 180 -0.62 4.55 15.29
CA LYS A 180 -1.57 3.55 14.80
C LYS A 180 -2.85 4.22 14.34
N ALA A 181 -3.48 3.65 13.32
CA ALA A 181 -4.81 4.06 12.91
C ALA A 181 -5.61 2.82 12.48
N GLU A 182 -6.76 2.62 13.10
CA GLU A 182 -7.61 1.45 12.85
C GLU A 182 -9.09 1.82 12.74
N THR A 183 -9.82 1.05 11.93
CA THR A 183 -11.28 1.17 11.82
C THR A 183 -11.96 0.44 12.97
N VAL A 184 -12.85 1.11 13.68
CA VAL A 184 -13.53 0.56 14.86
C VAL A 184 -15.05 0.63 14.66
N LYS A 185 -15.72 -0.53 14.69
CA LYS A 185 -17.18 -0.60 14.49
C LYS A 185 -17.99 0.10 15.60
N LYS A 186 -17.45 0.12 16.82
CA LYS A 186 -18.05 0.77 17.98
C LYS A 186 -16.97 1.09 19.00
N ILE A 187 -16.90 2.36 19.36
CA ILE A 187 -15.97 2.86 20.37
C ILE A 187 -16.55 2.54 21.75
N ASP A 188 -16.07 1.44 22.33
CA ASP A 188 -16.27 1.06 23.72
C ASP A 188 -14.87 0.91 24.36
N SER A 189 -14.71 1.31 25.63
CA SER A 189 -13.41 1.36 26.33
C SER A 189 -12.60 0.06 26.24
N PHE A 190 -13.29 -1.09 26.25
CA PHE A 190 -12.68 -2.41 26.20
C PHE A 190 -12.04 -2.72 24.83
N LYS A 191 -12.69 -2.32 23.73
CA LYS A 191 -12.20 -2.57 22.37
C LYS A 191 -11.00 -1.71 22.01
N LEU A 192 -10.84 -0.57 22.68
CA LEU A 192 -9.70 0.32 22.47
C LEU A 192 -8.42 -0.23 23.09
N CYS A 193 -8.51 -1.08 24.11
CA CYS A 193 -7.35 -1.74 24.72
C CYS A 193 -6.79 -2.89 23.88
N GLU A 194 -7.54 -3.39 22.88
CA GLU A 194 -7.13 -4.49 22.00
C GLU A 194 -6.38 -4.02 20.74
N LEU A 195 -6.30 -2.70 20.50
CA LEU A 195 -5.67 -2.06 19.32
C LEU A 195 -4.17 -1.76 19.55
#